data_AF-A0A8S4DHP4-F1
#
_entry.id   AF-A0A8S4DHP4-F1
#
_cell.length_a   1.000
_cell.length_b   1.000
_cell.length_c   1.000
_cell.angle_alpha   90.00
_cell.angle_beta   90.00
_cell.angle_gamma   90.00
#
_symmetry.space_group_name_H-M   'P 1'
#
loop_
_entity.id
_entity.type
_entity.pdbx_description
1 polymer ?
#
loop_
_entity_poly.entity_id
_entity_poly.type
_entity_poly.pdbx_seq_one_letter_code
_entity_poly.pdbx_strand_id
1 'polypeptide(L)'
;MTLNLEAMASEQAGAARQRDMLECYDMDTEHTTPTEIAECLSDMYELLQEEDMWSGLWQKHARYRETNVAIAYEQQGFFEQAQAAYDVAMGKLKTEYTANPSSYNMHKECKLWTEHWLKCAKELNQWDSLLELGLSRNCRDPFLILESSWRNPNWPQMKEALAEVEYNCPKELAWLINLYRGYLCICAGGEQQLGGVERHAEAAAAQCLREWRRLPRVVAHAHLPLLRAAQQLMELSEAAQIHTAAAAQCLGEWRRLPRVVADAHLPLLRAAQQLMELSEAAQIHTVSAIRSSR
;
A
#
# COMPACT_ATOMS: atom_id res chain seq x y z
N MET A 1 -38.10 -14.28 61.39
CA MET A 1 -37.59 -15.29 60.42
C MET A 1 -37.39 -14.69 59.02
N THR A 2 -38.17 -13.69 58.62
CA THR A 2 -38.04 -12.99 57.32
C THR A 2 -36.75 -12.16 57.18
N LEU A 3 -36.32 -11.47 58.25
CA LEU A 3 -35.08 -10.65 58.24
C LEU A 3 -33.80 -11.46 57.97
N ASN A 4 -33.73 -12.70 58.44
CA ASN A 4 -32.56 -13.56 58.21
C ASN A 4 -32.49 -14.05 56.75
N LEU A 5 -33.65 -14.22 56.10
CA LEU A 5 -33.73 -14.64 54.70
C LEU A 5 -33.34 -13.51 53.74
N GLU A 6 -33.70 -12.26 54.05
CA GLU A 6 -33.30 -11.08 53.26
C GLU A 6 -31.80 -10.78 53.38
N ALA A 7 -31.21 -11.00 54.56
CA ALA A 7 -29.76 -10.87 54.77
C ALA A 7 -28.98 -11.92 53.96
N MET A 8 -29.41 -13.19 54.00
CA MET A 8 -28.80 -14.26 53.20
C MET A 8 -28.97 -14.04 51.69
N ALA A 9 -30.13 -13.55 51.24
CA ALA A 9 -30.35 -13.22 49.83
C ALA A 9 -29.45 -12.05 49.35
N SER A 10 -29.20 -11.06 50.22
CA SER A 10 -28.31 -9.94 49.91
C SER A 10 -26.84 -10.34 49.86
N GLU A 11 -26.38 -11.20 50.77
CA GLU A 11 -25.02 -11.79 50.72
C GLU A 11 -24.83 -12.65 49.48
N GLN A 12 -25.83 -13.46 49.12
CA GLN A 12 -25.78 -14.33 47.94
C GLN A 12 -25.81 -13.52 46.63
N ALA A 13 -26.54 -12.41 46.58
CA ALA A 13 -26.53 -11.48 45.46
C ALA A 13 -25.21 -10.68 45.35
N GLY A 14 -24.59 -10.34 46.49
CA GLY A 14 -23.25 -9.73 46.54
C GLY A 14 -22.16 -10.69 46.05
N ALA A 15 -22.20 -11.94 46.52
CA ALA A 15 -21.28 -12.99 46.08
C ALA A 15 -21.49 -13.39 44.61
N ALA A 16 -22.73 -13.38 44.11
CA ALA A 16 -23.03 -13.59 42.70
C ALA A 16 -22.50 -12.45 41.83
N ARG A 17 -22.72 -11.17 42.21
CA ARG A 17 -22.14 -10.02 41.49
C ARG A 17 -20.61 -10.01 41.51
N GLN A 18 -19.99 -10.44 42.61
CA GLN A 18 -18.54 -10.52 42.71
C GLN A 18 -17.97 -11.71 41.93
N ARG A 19 -18.71 -12.83 41.83
CA ARG A 19 -18.40 -13.93 40.91
C ARG A 19 -18.55 -13.52 39.45
N ASP A 20 -19.64 -12.85 39.07
CA ASP A 20 -19.92 -12.37 37.71
C ASP A 20 -18.88 -11.32 37.26
N MET A 21 -18.41 -10.49 38.20
CA MET A 21 -17.31 -9.54 37.96
C MET A 21 -15.93 -10.19 37.98
N LEU A 22 -15.75 -11.41 38.52
CA LEU A 22 -14.50 -12.18 38.36
C LEU A 22 -14.54 -13.07 37.12
N GLU A 23 -15.70 -13.60 36.73
CA GLU A 23 -15.91 -14.38 35.50
C GLU A 23 -15.73 -13.52 34.24
N CYS A 24 -16.01 -12.21 34.29
CA CYS A 24 -15.66 -11.31 33.18
C CYS A 24 -14.14 -11.08 33.03
N TYR A 25 -13.34 -11.48 34.03
CA TYR A 25 -11.89 -11.54 33.98
C TYR A 25 -11.34 -12.97 33.98
N ASP A 26 -12.20 -13.99 33.90
CA ASP A 26 -11.79 -15.36 33.59
C ASP A 26 -11.59 -15.45 32.07
N MET A 27 -10.69 -14.59 31.59
CA MET A 27 -10.10 -14.74 30.28
C MET A 27 -9.27 -16.01 30.40
N ASP A 28 -9.72 -17.09 29.76
CA ASP A 28 -8.88 -18.23 29.42
C ASP A 28 -7.50 -17.66 29.10
N THR A 29 -6.53 -17.90 29.99
CA THR A 29 -5.19 -17.35 29.81
C THR A 29 -4.52 -18.22 28.75
N GLU A 30 -4.98 -18.08 27.50
CA GLU A 30 -4.25 -18.56 26.35
C GLU A 30 -2.85 -17.97 26.49
N HIS A 31 -1.88 -18.84 26.74
CA HIS A 31 -0.50 -18.44 26.93
C HIS A 31 0.03 -17.86 25.62
N THR A 32 -0.16 -16.56 25.41
CA THR A 32 0.40 -15.86 24.26
C THR A 32 1.91 -15.96 24.34
N THR A 33 2.52 -16.60 23.35
CA THR A 33 3.96 -16.80 23.34
C THR A 33 4.66 -15.46 23.06
N PRO A 34 5.92 -15.26 23.52
CA PRO A 34 6.68 -14.06 23.18
C PRO A 34 6.81 -13.84 21.67
N THR A 35 6.81 -14.92 20.89
CA THR A 35 6.82 -14.88 19.42
C THR A 35 5.51 -14.30 18.89
N GLU A 36 4.36 -14.79 19.34
CA GLU A 36 3.05 -14.26 18.93
C GLU A 36 2.88 -12.78 19.30
N ILE A 37 3.41 -12.35 20.44
CA ILE A 37 3.42 -10.93 20.83
C ILE A 37 4.25 -10.09 19.86
N ALA A 38 5.48 -10.54 19.56
CA ALA A 38 6.35 -9.84 18.60
C ALA A 38 5.71 -9.78 17.21
N GLU A 39 5.06 -10.85 16.81
CA GLU A 39 4.32 -10.94 15.57
C GLU A 39 3.16 -9.94 15.48
N CYS A 40 2.31 -9.88 16.50
CA CYS A 40 1.22 -8.90 16.55
C CYS A 40 1.75 -7.46 16.59
N LEU A 41 2.86 -7.21 17.29
CA LEU A 41 3.51 -5.90 17.32
C LEU A 41 4.07 -5.51 15.95
N SER A 42 4.66 -6.46 15.22
CA SER A 42 5.14 -6.24 13.84
C SER A 42 4.00 -5.75 12.94
N ASP A 43 2.89 -6.50 12.92
CA ASP A 43 1.73 -6.16 12.08
C ASP A 43 1.15 -4.78 12.45
N MET A 44 1.13 -4.45 13.75
CA MET A 44 0.69 -3.14 14.23
C MET A 44 1.62 -2.01 13.78
N TYR A 45 2.95 -2.16 13.91
CA TYR A 45 3.90 -1.15 13.48
C TYR A 45 3.87 -0.92 11.97
N GLU A 46 3.67 -1.98 11.19
CA GLU A 46 3.53 -1.89 9.74
C GLU A 46 2.26 -1.12 9.35
N LEU A 47 1.12 -1.42 9.98
CA LEU A 47 -0.13 -0.70 9.75
C LEU A 47 -0.02 0.80 10.07
N LEU A 48 0.73 1.14 11.12
CA LEU A 48 0.98 2.53 11.53
C LEU A 48 2.11 3.20 10.75
N GLN A 49 2.78 2.48 9.85
CA GLN A 49 3.94 2.95 9.10
C GLN A 49 5.08 3.44 10.01
N GLU A 50 5.26 2.79 11.17
CA GLU A 50 6.34 3.08 12.13
C GLU A 50 7.57 2.23 11.82
N GLU A 51 8.27 2.59 10.73
CA GLU A 51 9.36 1.79 10.15
C GLU A 51 10.51 1.52 11.12
N ASP A 52 10.94 2.52 11.92
CA ASP A 52 12.05 2.36 12.86
C ASP A 52 11.74 1.33 13.97
N MET A 53 10.50 1.37 14.49
CA MET A 53 10.05 0.44 15.53
C MET A 53 9.92 -0.98 14.97
N TRP A 54 9.37 -1.08 13.75
CA TRP A 54 9.28 -2.33 13.01
C TRP A 54 10.67 -2.93 12.74
N SER A 55 11.62 -2.14 12.24
CA SER A 55 12.99 -2.59 11.97
C SER A 55 13.71 -3.04 13.24
N GLY A 56 13.59 -2.27 14.33
CA GLY A 56 14.22 -2.60 15.62
C GLY A 56 13.66 -3.89 16.24
N LEU A 57 12.39 -4.18 16.02
CA LEU A 57 11.76 -5.43 16.42
C LEU A 57 12.32 -6.60 15.60
N TRP A 58 12.27 -6.52 14.26
CA TRP A 58 12.75 -7.60 13.40
C TRP A 58 14.24 -7.87 13.55
N GLN A 59 15.08 -6.86 13.75
CA GLN A 59 16.51 -7.07 14.00
C GLN A 59 16.81 -7.91 15.25
N LYS A 60 15.89 -7.95 16.22
CA LYS A 60 16.00 -8.79 17.43
C LYS A 60 15.35 -10.16 17.28
N HIS A 61 14.32 -10.26 16.44
CA HIS A 61 13.48 -11.46 16.33
C HIS A 61 13.80 -12.34 15.12
N ALA A 62 14.43 -11.80 14.07
CA ALA A 62 14.73 -12.57 12.88
C ALA A 62 15.79 -13.65 13.16
N ARG A 63 15.55 -14.82 12.60
CA ARG A 63 16.42 -15.99 12.67
C ARG A 63 17.57 -15.89 11.69
N TYR A 64 17.32 -15.44 10.46
CA TYR A 64 18.37 -15.32 9.46
C TYR A 64 19.13 -14.01 9.63
N ARG A 65 20.47 -14.11 9.69
CA ARG A 65 21.35 -12.94 9.72
C ARG A 65 21.14 -12.07 8.46
N GLU A 66 20.86 -12.69 7.33
CA GLU A 66 20.59 -12.00 6.07
C GLU A 66 19.35 -11.12 6.15
N THR A 67 18.30 -11.56 6.85
CA THR A 67 17.11 -10.74 7.13
C THR A 67 17.51 -9.44 7.84
N ASN A 68 18.33 -9.54 8.87
CA ASN A 68 18.80 -8.36 9.63
C ASN A 68 19.64 -7.41 8.76
N VAL A 69 20.49 -7.96 7.89
CA VAL A 69 21.30 -7.17 6.95
C VAL A 69 20.41 -6.48 5.93
N ALA A 70 19.42 -7.18 5.38
CA ALA A 70 18.48 -6.64 4.40
C ALA A 70 17.67 -5.47 4.98
N ILE A 71 17.11 -5.65 6.18
CA ILE A 71 16.34 -4.60 6.89
C ILE A 71 17.23 -3.37 7.18
N ALA A 72 18.49 -3.59 7.58
CA ALA A 72 19.42 -2.48 7.84
C ALA A 72 19.74 -1.69 6.56
N TYR A 73 19.88 -2.36 5.40
CA TYR A 73 20.03 -1.67 4.12
C TYR A 73 18.76 -0.93 3.69
N GLU A 74 17.58 -1.55 3.88
CA GLU A 74 16.30 -0.91 3.57
C GLU A 74 16.10 0.37 4.37
N GLN A 75 16.37 0.36 5.68
CA GLN A 75 16.24 1.52 6.56
C GLN A 75 17.16 2.69 6.14
N GLN A 76 18.29 2.38 5.50
CA GLN A 76 19.23 3.37 4.99
C GLN A 76 18.90 3.83 3.55
N GLY A 77 17.90 3.22 2.90
CA GLY A 77 17.53 3.48 1.51
C GLY A 77 18.43 2.82 0.47
N PHE A 78 19.27 1.85 0.88
CA PHE A 78 20.13 1.06 -0.02
C PHE A 78 19.35 -0.13 -0.60
N PHE A 79 18.36 0.16 -1.43
CA PHE A 79 17.37 -0.83 -1.88
C PHE A 79 17.96 -1.95 -2.75
N GLU A 80 18.99 -1.69 -3.57
CA GLU A 80 19.64 -2.74 -4.37
C GLU A 80 20.34 -3.77 -3.48
N GLN A 81 21.07 -3.28 -2.47
CA GLN A 81 21.74 -4.13 -1.48
C GLN A 81 20.73 -4.86 -0.60
N ALA A 82 19.61 -4.23 -0.27
CA ALA A 82 18.52 -4.86 0.47
C ALA A 82 17.91 -6.03 -0.33
N GLN A 83 17.57 -5.82 -1.62
CA GLN A 83 17.07 -6.90 -2.49
C GLN A 83 18.04 -8.07 -2.56
N ALA A 84 19.32 -7.79 -2.82
CA ALA A 84 20.35 -8.84 -2.89
C ALA A 84 20.46 -9.62 -1.57
N ALA A 85 20.34 -8.95 -0.42
CA ALA A 85 20.35 -9.62 0.88
C ALA A 85 19.10 -10.49 1.11
N TYR A 86 17.91 -10.03 0.70
CA TYR A 86 16.69 -10.84 0.73
C TYR A 86 16.80 -12.07 -0.18
N ASP A 87 17.35 -11.93 -1.39
CA ASP A 87 17.58 -13.06 -2.31
C ASP A 87 18.51 -14.12 -1.70
N VAL A 88 19.57 -13.68 -1.01
CA VAL A 88 20.46 -14.60 -0.28
C VAL A 88 19.71 -15.32 0.85
N ALA A 89 18.84 -14.61 1.58
CA ALA A 89 18.02 -15.22 2.65
C ALA A 89 17.08 -16.31 2.09
N MET A 90 16.35 -15.99 1.01
CA MET A 90 15.48 -16.94 0.31
C MET A 90 16.26 -18.14 -0.24
N GLY A 91 17.45 -17.90 -0.80
CA GLY A 91 18.35 -18.94 -1.30
C GLY A 91 18.80 -19.91 -0.21
N LYS A 92 19.18 -19.39 0.97
CA LYS A 92 19.56 -20.21 2.13
C LYS A 92 18.41 -21.07 2.61
N LEU A 93 17.21 -20.50 2.74
CA LEU A 93 16.03 -21.26 3.12
C LEU A 93 15.78 -22.42 2.15
N LYS A 94 15.90 -22.18 0.84
CA LYS A 94 15.72 -23.22 -0.18
C LYS A 94 16.72 -24.37 -0.01
N THR A 95 17.98 -24.06 0.27
CA THR A 95 19.02 -25.07 0.54
C THR A 95 18.72 -25.86 1.81
N GLU A 96 18.35 -25.18 2.90
CA GLU A 96 17.99 -25.81 4.19
C GLU A 96 16.77 -26.72 4.05
N TYR A 97 15.75 -26.27 3.33
CA TYR A 97 14.55 -27.04 3.05
C TYR A 97 14.85 -28.33 2.28
N THR A 98 15.74 -28.25 1.29
CA THR A 98 16.18 -29.43 0.52
C THR A 98 16.92 -30.43 1.40
N ALA A 99 17.67 -29.96 2.40
CA ALA A 99 18.42 -30.80 3.33
C ALA A 99 17.56 -31.40 4.45
N ASN A 100 16.56 -30.67 4.95
CA ASN A 100 15.65 -31.14 6.00
C ASN A 100 14.24 -30.50 5.90
N PRO A 101 13.28 -31.18 5.26
CA PRO A 101 11.93 -30.65 5.06
C PRO A 101 11.07 -30.48 6.33
N SER A 102 11.49 -31.03 7.48
CA SER A 102 10.69 -31.03 8.73
C SER A 102 10.77 -29.73 9.55
N SER A 103 11.62 -28.78 9.15
CA SER A 103 11.86 -27.51 9.86
C SER A 103 11.01 -26.38 9.28
N TYR A 104 9.68 -26.43 9.44
CA TYR A 104 8.78 -25.42 8.86
C TYR A 104 7.99 -24.64 9.91
N ASN A 105 8.70 -23.89 10.76
CA ASN A 105 8.14 -22.81 11.59
C ASN A 105 8.48 -21.42 10.98
N MET A 106 8.62 -21.32 9.65
CA MET A 106 9.26 -20.17 8.99
C MET A 106 8.32 -19.26 8.19
N HIS A 107 7.01 -19.25 8.49
CA HIS A 107 6.06 -18.64 7.58
C HIS A 107 6.19 -17.11 7.49
N LYS A 108 6.56 -16.44 8.60
CA LYS A 108 6.59 -14.97 8.64
C LYS A 108 7.84 -14.32 8.07
N GLU A 109 9.04 -14.86 8.28
CA GLU A 109 10.24 -14.33 7.60
C GLU A 109 10.14 -14.51 6.08
N CYS A 110 9.59 -15.63 5.59
CA CYS A 110 9.33 -15.81 4.16
C CYS A 110 8.40 -14.74 3.59
N LYS A 111 7.31 -14.46 4.31
CA LYS A 111 6.35 -13.42 3.94
C LYS A 111 7.03 -12.05 3.91
N LEU A 112 7.76 -11.70 4.96
CA LEU A 112 8.53 -10.46 5.08
C LEU A 112 9.49 -10.30 3.90
N TRP A 113 10.28 -11.32 3.56
CA TRP A 113 11.23 -11.21 2.46
C TRP A 113 10.52 -10.91 1.15
N THR A 114 9.38 -11.54 0.90
CA THR A 114 8.63 -11.35 -0.34
C THR A 114 8.05 -9.94 -0.43
N GLU A 115 7.42 -9.46 0.65
CA GLU A 115 6.80 -8.13 0.71
C GLU A 115 7.84 -7.00 0.67
N HIS A 116 8.94 -7.14 1.40
CA HIS A 116 10.00 -6.12 1.45
C HIS A 116 10.89 -6.12 0.20
N TRP A 117 11.14 -7.29 -0.40
CA TRP A 117 11.79 -7.35 -1.71
C TRP A 117 10.94 -6.63 -2.76
N LEU A 118 9.61 -6.82 -2.74
CA LEU A 118 8.68 -6.13 -3.63
C LEU A 118 8.68 -4.61 -3.36
N LYS A 119 8.69 -4.18 -2.10
CA LYS A 119 8.82 -2.77 -1.72
C LYS A 119 10.10 -2.15 -2.29
N CYS A 120 11.24 -2.82 -2.11
CA CYS A 120 12.52 -2.37 -2.67
C CYS A 120 12.47 -2.29 -4.21
N ALA A 121 11.86 -3.27 -4.88
CA ALA A 121 11.71 -3.26 -6.33
C ALA A 121 10.91 -2.05 -6.85
N LYS A 122 9.84 -1.68 -6.11
CA LYS A 122 9.03 -0.50 -6.41
C LYS A 122 9.83 0.80 -6.23
N GLU A 123 10.61 0.91 -5.16
CA GLU A 123 11.49 2.06 -4.91
C GLU A 123 12.60 2.19 -5.97
N LEU A 124 13.06 1.06 -6.52
CA LEU A 124 14.02 1.01 -7.62
C LEU A 124 13.39 1.18 -9.02
N ASN A 125 12.07 1.43 -9.08
CA ASN A 125 11.34 1.65 -10.33
C ASN A 125 11.41 0.47 -11.33
N GLN A 126 11.51 -0.77 -10.83
CA GLN A 126 11.64 -2.00 -11.64
C GLN A 126 10.28 -2.50 -12.19
N TRP A 127 9.43 -1.60 -12.70
CA TRP A 127 8.02 -1.91 -13.02
C TRP A 127 7.85 -2.96 -14.12
N ASP A 128 8.79 -3.09 -15.05
CA ASP A 128 8.75 -4.12 -16.09
C ASP A 128 8.86 -5.53 -15.49
N SER A 129 9.85 -5.73 -14.62
CA SER A 129 10.05 -7.00 -13.91
C SER A 129 8.90 -7.29 -12.94
N LEU A 130 8.33 -6.25 -12.32
CA LEU A 130 7.16 -6.38 -11.46
C LEU A 130 5.90 -6.79 -12.22
N LEU A 131 5.70 -6.26 -13.44
CA LEU A 131 4.60 -6.67 -14.30
C LEU A 131 4.74 -8.14 -14.71
N GLU A 132 5.94 -8.57 -15.11
CA GLU A 132 6.23 -9.97 -15.43
C GLU A 132 5.97 -10.90 -14.22
N LEU A 133 6.41 -10.48 -13.03
CA LEU A 133 6.16 -11.20 -11.79
C LEU A 133 4.66 -11.34 -11.51
N GLY A 134 3.91 -10.24 -11.59
CA GLY A 134 2.46 -10.23 -11.36
C GLY A 134 1.67 -11.08 -12.35
N LEU A 135 2.17 -11.22 -13.60
CA LEU A 135 1.56 -12.08 -14.63
C LEU A 135 1.91 -13.57 -14.48
N SER A 136 2.89 -13.93 -13.66
CA SER A 136 3.33 -15.31 -13.46
C SER A 136 2.21 -16.21 -12.94
N ARG A 137 2.00 -17.37 -13.57
CA ARG A 137 0.86 -18.27 -13.25
C ARG A 137 0.82 -18.74 -11.79
N ASN A 138 1.99 -18.93 -11.18
CA ASN A 138 2.09 -19.43 -9.80
C ASN A 138 1.99 -18.32 -8.75
N CYS A 139 2.08 -17.05 -9.16
CA CYS A 139 2.14 -15.87 -8.29
C CYS A 139 1.28 -14.74 -8.85
N ARG A 140 0.14 -15.06 -9.49
CA ARG A 140 -0.70 -14.06 -10.14
C ARG A 140 -1.23 -13.07 -9.10
N ASP A 141 -0.82 -11.81 -9.21
CA ASP A 141 -1.26 -10.73 -8.34
C ASP A 141 -1.88 -9.59 -9.18
N PRO A 142 -3.22 -9.53 -9.25
CA PRO A 142 -3.91 -8.47 -9.99
C PRO A 142 -3.61 -7.06 -9.49
N PHE A 143 -3.32 -6.85 -8.20
CA PHE A 143 -3.00 -5.52 -7.68
C PHE A 143 -1.61 -5.06 -8.15
N LEU A 144 -0.64 -5.98 -8.17
CA LEU A 144 0.68 -5.71 -8.74
C LEU A 144 0.61 -5.44 -10.24
N ILE A 145 -0.22 -6.20 -10.98
CA ILE A 145 -0.45 -5.96 -12.41
C ILE A 145 -1.04 -4.57 -12.62
N LEU A 146 -2.04 -4.16 -11.83
CA LEU A 146 -2.68 -2.84 -11.95
C LEU A 146 -1.69 -1.70 -11.73
N GLU A 147 -0.91 -1.75 -10.65
CA GLU A 147 0.08 -0.73 -10.34
C GLU A 147 1.17 -0.67 -11.43
N SER A 148 1.69 -1.82 -11.83
CA SER A 148 2.75 -1.90 -12.84
C SER A 148 2.27 -1.48 -14.23
N SER A 149 1.04 -1.84 -14.63
CA SER A 149 0.46 -1.48 -15.94
C SER A 149 0.10 0.00 -16.07
N TRP A 150 -0.10 0.69 -14.95
CA TRP A 150 -0.24 2.16 -14.94
C TRP A 150 1.13 2.84 -15.09
N ARG A 151 2.16 2.30 -14.41
CA ARG A 151 3.53 2.84 -14.43
C ARG A 151 4.25 2.58 -15.76
N ASN A 152 4.03 1.40 -16.35
CA ASN A 152 4.39 1.07 -17.72
C ASN A 152 3.09 0.93 -18.53
N PRO A 153 2.68 1.97 -19.31
CA PRO A 153 1.38 2.07 -19.98
C PRO A 153 0.95 0.81 -20.75
N ASN A 154 0.21 -0.07 -20.07
CA ASN A 154 -0.35 -1.30 -20.63
C ASN A 154 -1.85 -1.39 -20.30
N TRP A 155 -2.62 -0.54 -20.97
CA TRP A 155 -4.06 -0.40 -20.74
C TRP A 155 -4.89 -1.68 -20.93
N PRO A 156 -4.59 -2.57 -21.89
CA PRO A 156 -5.30 -3.84 -22.01
C PRO A 156 -5.14 -4.72 -20.76
N GLN A 157 -3.90 -4.91 -20.29
CA GLN A 157 -3.65 -5.71 -19.08
C GLN A 157 -4.24 -5.05 -17.83
N MET A 158 -4.17 -3.73 -17.74
CA MET A 158 -4.81 -2.98 -16.65
C MET A 158 -6.33 -3.18 -16.62
N LYS A 159 -7.01 -3.17 -17.78
CA LYS A 159 -8.46 -3.42 -17.89
C LYS A 159 -8.81 -4.85 -17.45
N GLU A 160 -8.03 -5.85 -17.86
CA GLU A 160 -8.24 -7.25 -17.47
C GLU A 160 -8.05 -7.44 -15.96
N ALA A 161 -6.94 -6.96 -15.40
CA ALA A 161 -6.66 -7.05 -13.97
C ALA A 161 -7.71 -6.31 -13.12
N LEU A 162 -8.21 -5.17 -13.61
CA LEU A 162 -9.26 -4.41 -12.93
C LEU A 162 -10.58 -5.18 -12.84
N ALA A 163 -10.94 -5.93 -13.90
CA ALA A 163 -12.14 -6.76 -13.93
C ALA A 163 -12.05 -7.93 -12.93
N GLU A 164 -10.85 -8.46 -12.68
CA GLU A 164 -10.63 -9.54 -11.70
C GLU A 164 -10.85 -9.08 -10.26
N VAL A 165 -10.46 -7.84 -9.92
CA VAL A 165 -10.54 -7.33 -8.54
C VAL A 165 -11.81 -6.55 -8.24
N GLU A 166 -12.61 -6.19 -9.24
CA GLU A 166 -13.79 -5.33 -9.09
C GLU A 166 -14.77 -5.81 -8.00
N TYR A 167 -14.97 -7.13 -7.89
CA TYR A 167 -15.97 -7.71 -6.97
C TYR A 167 -15.38 -8.28 -5.67
N ASN A 168 -14.06 -8.52 -5.64
CA ASN A 168 -13.37 -9.18 -4.53
C ASN A 168 -12.29 -8.30 -3.86
N CYS A 169 -12.33 -6.99 -4.07
CA CYS A 169 -11.37 -6.05 -3.52
C CYS A 169 -11.54 -5.86 -1.99
N PRO A 170 -10.45 -5.90 -1.19
CA PRO A 170 -10.47 -5.47 0.20
C PRO A 170 -11.01 -4.05 0.34
N LYS A 171 -11.78 -3.78 1.39
CA LYS A 171 -12.45 -2.47 1.57
C LYS A 171 -11.45 -1.33 1.68
N GLU A 172 -10.31 -1.62 2.30
CA GLU A 172 -9.17 -0.72 2.50
C GLU A 172 -8.54 -0.28 1.16
N LEU A 173 -8.65 -1.09 0.11
CA LEU A 173 -8.09 -0.83 -1.22
C LEU A 173 -9.13 -0.35 -2.23
N ALA A 174 -10.39 -0.21 -1.84
CA ALA A 174 -11.46 0.14 -2.77
C ALA A 174 -11.28 1.52 -3.43
N TRP A 175 -10.61 2.46 -2.75
CA TRP A 175 -10.25 3.76 -3.31
C TRP A 175 -9.29 3.63 -4.49
N LEU A 176 -8.34 2.68 -4.41
CA LEU A 176 -7.33 2.44 -5.43
C LEU A 176 -7.98 1.91 -6.73
N ILE A 177 -9.01 1.07 -6.60
CA ILE A 177 -9.80 0.58 -7.74
C ILE A 177 -10.49 1.74 -8.47
N ASN A 178 -11.09 2.66 -7.72
CA ASN A 178 -11.71 3.84 -8.31
C ASN A 178 -10.68 4.79 -8.94
N LEU A 179 -9.49 4.94 -8.35
CA LEU A 179 -8.39 5.70 -8.94
C LEU A 179 -7.99 5.10 -10.31
N TYR A 180 -7.78 3.79 -10.38
CA TYR A 180 -7.44 3.09 -11.62
C TYR A 180 -8.54 3.17 -12.69
N ARG A 181 -9.82 3.17 -12.30
CA ARG A 181 -10.93 3.45 -13.22
C ARG A 181 -10.84 4.85 -13.80
N GLY A 182 -10.56 5.85 -12.96
CA GLY A 182 -10.34 7.22 -13.38
C GLY A 182 -9.20 7.32 -14.41
N TYR A 183 -8.07 6.69 -14.14
CA TYR A 183 -6.94 6.64 -15.08
C TYR A 183 -7.34 6.00 -16.42
N LEU A 184 -8.07 4.88 -16.41
CA LEU A 184 -8.54 4.25 -17.64
C LEU A 184 -9.52 5.11 -18.44
N CYS A 185 -10.39 5.88 -17.77
CA CYS A 185 -11.28 6.83 -18.44
C CYS A 185 -10.49 7.86 -19.25
N ILE A 186 -9.41 8.41 -18.70
CA ILE A 186 -8.55 9.39 -19.38
C ILE A 186 -7.69 8.72 -20.45
N CYS A 187 -6.93 7.69 -20.08
CA CYS A 187 -5.85 7.16 -20.91
C CYS A 187 -6.32 6.15 -21.97
N ALA A 188 -7.46 5.49 -21.76
CA ALA A 188 -7.93 4.40 -22.63
C ALA A 188 -9.44 4.45 -22.96
N GLY A 189 -10.17 5.43 -22.45
CA GLY A 189 -11.62 5.59 -22.61
C GLY A 189 -12.02 6.65 -23.63
N GLY A 190 -11.13 7.59 -23.96
CA GLY A 190 -11.40 8.71 -24.87
C GLY A 190 -12.39 9.72 -24.29
N GLU A 191 -12.74 10.75 -25.09
CA GLU A 191 -13.55 11.89 -24.62
C GLU A 191 -14.91 11.49 -24.02
N GLN A 192 -15.53 10.42 -24.50
CA GLN A 192 -16.84 9.97 -24.02
C GLN A 192 -16.83 9.44 -22.59
N GLN A 193 -15.67 8.99 -22.09
CA GLN A 193 -15.53 8.44 -20.75
C GLN A 193 -15.01 9.47 -19.74
N LEU A 194 -14.64 10.69 -20.18
CA LEU A 194 -14.11 11.75 -19.31
C LEU A 194 -15.10 12.18 -18.23
N GLY A 195 -16.41 12.20 -18.52
CA GLY A 195 -17.44 12.47 -17.52
C GLY A 195 -17.52 11.43 -16.39
N GLY A 196 -16.94 10.25 -16.57
CA GLY A 196 -16.83 9.23 -15.53
C GLY A 196 -15.73 9.51 -14.51
N VAL A 197 -14.74 10.35 -14.84
CA VAL A 197 -13.56 10.59 -14.00
C VAL A 197 -13.93 11.23 -12.67
N GLU A 198 -14.74 12.29 -12.67
CA GLU A 198 -15.19 12.98 -11.45
C GLU A 198 -15.92 12.02 -10.52
N ARG A 199 -16.84 11.21 -11.06
CA ARG A 199 -17.57 10.19 -10.29
C ARG A 199 -16.62 9.20 -9.61
N HIS A 200 -15.59 8.75 -10.31
CA HIS A 200 -14.61 7.83 -9.74
C HIS A 200 -13.71 8.51 -8.70
N ALA A 201 -13.30 9.76 -8.95
CA ALA A 201 -12.49 10.55 -8.03
C ALA A 201 -13.24 10.83 -6.72
N GLU A 202 -14.52 11.23 -6.79
CA GLU A 202 -15.38 11.46 -5.62
C GLU A 202 -15.58 10.17 -4.79
N ALA A 203 -15.83 9.05 -5.46
CA ALA A 203 -15.98 7.76 -4.78
C ALA A 203 -14.69 7.34 -4.06
N ALA A 204 -13.53 7.50 -4.70
CA ALA A 204 -12.23 7.24 -4.10
C ALA A 204 -11.95 8.18 -2.93
N ALA A 205 -12.22 9.47 -3.06
CA ALA A 205 -12.03 10.46 -1.98
C ALA A 205 -12.88 10.10 -0.75
N ALA A 206 -14.15 9.72 -0.95
CA ALA A 206 -15.03 9.29 0.13
C ALA A 206 -14.51 8.02 0.83
N GLN A 207 -13.88 7.10 0.09
CA GLN A 207 -13.23 5.90 0.63
C GLN A 207 -11.96 6.24 1.41
N CYS A 208 -11.06 7.06 0.86
CA CYS A 208 -9.86 7.54 1.56
C CYS A 208 -10.21 8.24 2.88
N LEU A 209 -11.26 9.06 2.89
CA LEU A 209 -11.71 9.75 4.10
C LEU A 209 -12.26 8.79 5.17
N ARG A 210 -12.84 7.65 4.77
CA ARG A 210 -13.24 6.60 5.73
C ARG A 210 -12.02 5.95 6.36
N GLU A 211 -11.02 5.60 5.57
CA GLU A 211 -9.77 5.02 6.09
C GLU A 211 -9.01 6.03 6.97
N TRP A 212 -8.99 7.30 6.60
CA TRP A 212 -8.42 8.38 7.43
C TRP A 212 -9.03 8.40 8.83
N ARG A 213 -10.35 8.25 8.94
CA ARG A 213 -11.07 8.25 10.23
C ARG A 213 -10.83 6.99 11.07
N ARG A 214 -10.30 5.90 10.48
CA ARG A 214 -9.93 4.67 11.19
C ARG A 214 -8.56 4.79 11.85
N LEU A 215 -7.71 5.72 11.40
CA LEU A 215 -6.39 5.95 11.97
C LEU A 215 -6.46 6.72 13.31
N PRO A 216 -5.40 6.67 14.14
CA PRO A 216 -5.29 7.48 15.34
C PRO A 216 -5.48 8.97 15.04
N ARG A 217 -6.02 9.72 16.01
CA ARG A 217 -6.32 11.16 15.85
C ARG A 217 -5.09 12.03 15.60
N VAL A 218 -3.91 11.55 15.98
CA VAL A 218 -2.64 12.26 15.78
C VAL A 218 -2.14 11.99 14.37
N VAL A 219 -1.88 13.05 13.60
CA VAL A 219 -1.32 12.93 12.26
C VAL A 219 0.12 12.44 12.36
N ALA A 220 0.41 11.34 11.67
CA ALA A 220 1.67 10.58 11.73
C ALA A 220 1.92 9.88 10.38
N HIS A 221 3.01 9.09 10.27
CA HIS A 221 3.40 8.37 9.04
C HIS A 221 2.28 7.50 8.47
N ALA A 222 1.44 6.90 9.31
CA ALA A 222 0.24 6.16 8.92
C ALA A 222 -0.69 6.92 7.93
N HIS A 223 -0.69 8.25 7.99
CA HIS A 223 -1.55 9.09 7.16
C HIS A 223 -0.93 9.43 5.80
N LEU A 224 0.39 9.27 5.62
CA LEU A 224 1.07 9.65 4.38
C LEU A 224 0.53 8.96 3.12
N PRO A 225 0.21 7.64 3.12
CA PRO A 225 -0.37 6.99 1.94
C PRO A 225 -1.69 7.64 1.51
N LEU A 226 -2.54 8.02 2.47
CA LEU A 226 -3.82 8.66 2.20
C LEU A 226 -3.67 10.10 1.71
N LEU A 227 -2.67 10.84 2.21
CA LEU A 227 -2.34 12.18 1.70
C LEU A 227 -1.82 12.12 0.26
N ARG A 228 -0.97 11.13 -0.05
CA ARG A 228 -0.51 10.86 -1.42
C ARG A 228 -1.70 10.51 -2.33
N ALA A 229 -2.62 9.67 -1.85
CA ALA A 229 -3.84 9.34 -2.58
C ALA A 229 -4.70 10.58 -2.86
N ALA A 230 -4.85 11.48 -1.88
CA ALA A 230 -5.58 12.74 -2.07
C ALA A 230 -4.95 13.60 -3.16
N GLN A 231 -3.62 13.73 -3.18
CA GLN A 231 -2.90 14.43 -4.22
C GLN A 231 -3.12 13.79 -5.61
N GLN A 232 -3.04 12.47 -5.70
CA GLN A 232 -3.29 11.75 -6.96
C GLN A 232 -4.72 11.94 -7.47
N LEU A 233 -5.70 12.03 -6.58
CA LEU A 233 -7.09 12.31 -6.96
C LEU A 233 -7.28 13.74 -7.49
N MET A 234 -6.59 14.72 -6.90
CA MET A 234 -6.56 16.08 -7.43
C MET A 234 -5.95 16.12 -8.83
N GLU A 235 -4.80 15.48 -9.01
CA GLU A 235 -4.11 15.38 -10.31
C GLU A 235 -4.98 14.67 -11.36
N LEU A 236 -5.72 13.64 -10.97
CA LEU A 236 -6.67 12.95 -11.84
C LEU A 236 -7.78 13.89 -12.33
N SER A 237 -8.39 14.66 -11.42
CA SER A 237 -9.42 15.64 -11.75
C SER A 237 -8.89 16.77 -12.64
N GLU A 238 -7.70 17.28 -12.33
CA GLU A 238 -7.03 18.31 -13.14
C GLU A 238 -6.69 17.80 -14.54
N ALA A 239 -6.20 16.57 -14.67
CA ALA A 239 -5.92 15.94 -15.96
C ALA A 239 -7.20 15.85 -16.83
N ALA A 240 -8.34 15.46 -16.25
CA ALA A 240 -9.61 15.44 -16.96
C ALA A 240 -10.05 16.84 -17.42
N GLN A 241 -9.82 17.88 -16.62
CA GLN A 241 -10.10 19.26 -17.00
C GLN A 241 -9.21 19.73 -18.15
N ILE A 242 -7.91 19.39 -18.14
CA ILE A 242 -7.00 19.72 -19.25
C ILE A 242 -7.47 19.06 -20.56
N HIS A 243 -7.95 17.81 -20.48
CA HIS A 243 -8.49 17.08 -21.63
C HIS A 243 -9.77 17.71 -22.19
N THR A 244 -10.65 18.24 -21.33
CA THR A 244 -11.90 18.91 -21.76
C THR A 244 -11.68 20.37 -22.19
N ALA A 245 -10.69 21.06 -21.62
CA ALA A 245 -10.36 22.45 -21.94
C ALA A 245 -9.40 22.64 -23.13
N ALA A 246 -8.93 21.55 -23.76
CA ALA A 246 -8.02 21.54 -24.91
C ALA A 246 -6.83 22.55 -24.79
N ALA A 247 -5.81 22.16 -24.01
CA ALA A 247 -4.37 22.37 -24.23
C ALA A 247 -3.76 23.77 -24.52
N ALA A 248 -4.50 24.87 -24.72
CA ALA A 248 -3.91 26.15 -25.13
C ALA A 248 -3.73 27.18 -24.00
N GLN A 249 -4.54 27.14 -22.94
CA GLN A 249 -4.53 28.19 -21.89
C GLN A 249 -3.70 27.83 -20.65
N CYS A 250 -3.76 26.59 -20.16
CA CYS A 250 -3.07 26.20 -18.93
C CYS A 250 -1.53 26.19 -19.07
N LEU A 251 -0.98 25.72 -20.20
CA LEU A 251 0.48 25.67 -20.46
C LEU A 251 1.16 27.06 -20.42
N GLY A 252 0.42 28.15 -20.66
CA GLY A 252 0.93 29.53 -20.59
C GLY A 252 1.09 30.07 -19.16
N GLU A 253 0.30 29.55 -18.21
CA GLU A 253 0.31 29.99 -16.81
C GLU A 253 1.32 29.21 -15.96
N TRP A 254 1.52 27.91 -16.24
CA TRP A 254 2.54 27.08 -15.56
C TRP A 254 3.99 27.50 -15.87
N ARG A 255 4.24 28.14 -17.02
CA ARG A 255 5.56 28.75 -17.34
C ARG A 255 5.88 30.02 -16.52
N ARG A 256 4.92 30.56 -15.76
CA ARG A 256 5.04 31.86 -15.08
C ARG A 256 5.14 31.77 -13.55
N LEU A 257 5.14 30.58 -12.95
CA LEU A 257 5.29 30.47 -11.50
C LEU A 257 6.73 30.79 -11.04
N PRO A 258 6.92 31.68 -10.04
CA PRO A 258 8.24 32.01 -9.51
C PRO A 258 8.90 30.79 -8.85
N ARG A 259 10.19 30.58 -9.14
CA ARG A 259 11.08 29.49 -8.67
C ARG A 259 11.31 29.40 -7.14
N VAL A 260 10.51 30.04 -6.29
CA VAL A 260 10.83 30.27 -4.86
C VAL A 260 10.02 29.38 -3.89
N VAL A 261 9.32 28.35 -4.38
CA VAL A 261 8.68 27.32 -3.53
C VAL A 261 9.38 25.96 -3.69
N ALA A 262 10.66 25.97 -4.08
CA ALA A 262 11.44 24.76 -4.38
C ALA A 262 12.22 24.17 -3.19
N ASP A 263 12.19 24.77 -2.00
CA ASP A 263 13.10 24.40 -0.90
C ASP A 263 12.47 23.69 0.31
N ALA A 264 11.29 23.07 0.16
CA ALA A 264 10.83 22.05 1.11
C ALA A 264 10.03 20.97 0.38
N HIS A 265 10.46 19.71 0.53
CA HIS A 265 9.90 18.48 -0.06
C HIS A 265 10.45 18.06 -1.44
N LEU A 266 11.64 17.48 -1.37
CA LEU A 266 12.30 16.68 -2.42
C LEU A 266 11.42 15.59 -3.12
N PRO A 267 10.37 15.01 -2.50
CA PRO A 267 9.49 14.05 -3.18
C PRO A 267 8.54 14.70 -4.22
N LEU A 268 8.11 15.94 -4.00
CA LEU A 268 7.22 16.66 -4.93
C LEU A 268 7.96 17.10 -6.21
N LEU A 269 9.26 17.37 -6.10
CA LEU A 269 10.12 17.68 -7.26
C LEU A 269 10.34 16.46 -8.16
N ARG A 270 10.40 15.24 -7.61
CA ARG A 270 10.47 14.01 -8.43
C ARG A 270 9.16 13.73 -9.15
N ALA A 271 8.02 13.99 -8.52
CA ALA A 271 6.71 13.92 -9.16
C ALA A 271 6.59 14.95 -10.30
N ALA A 272 7.05 16.19 -10.08
CA ALA A 272 7.10 17.23 -11.12
C ALA A 272 8.05 16.89 -12.28
N GLN A 273 9.15 16.17 -12.01
CA GLN A 273 10.11 15.73 -13.02
C GLN A 273 9.57 14.56 -13.86
N GLN A 274 8.88 13.60 -13.24
CA GLN A 274 8.16 12.53 -13.95
C GLN A 274 6.98 13.06 -14.78
N LEU A 275 6.30 14.11 -14.32
CA LEU A 275 5.27 14.81 -15.09
C LEU A 275 5.85 15.54 -16.33
N MET A 276 7.10 16.02 -16.27
CA MET A 276 7.80 16.56 -17.43
C MET A 276 8.10 15.46 -18.46
N GLU A 277 8.66 14.32 -18.04
CA GLU A 277 9.02 13.21 -18.94
C GLU A 277 7.80 12.54 -19.58
N LEU A 278 6.69 12.39 -18.86
CA LEU A 278 5.42 11.88 -19.41
C LEU A 278 4.78 12.84 -20.43
N SER A 279 4.97 14.16 -20.26
CA SER A 279 4.49 15.15 -21.22
C SER A 279 5.30 15.17 -22.52
N GLU A 280 6.61 14.92 -22.44
CA GLU A 280 7.48 14.82 -23.62
C GLU A 280 7.21 13.52 -24.40
N ALA A 281 6.95 12.41 -23.70
CA ALA A 281 6.56 11.14 -24.32
C ALA A 281 5.24 11.25 -25.11
N ALA A 282 4.25 12.00 -24.60
CA ALA A 282 2.97 12.22 -25.28
C ALA A 282 3.08 13.12 -26.54
N GLN A 283 4.07 14.02 -26.59
CA GLN A 283 4.30 14.90 -27.74
C GLN A 283 5.01 14.19 -28.91
N ILE A 284 5.85 13.18 -28.64
CA ILE A 284 6.56 12.43 -29.68
C ILE A 284 5.59 11.54 -30.50
N HIS A 285 4.56 10.97 -29.86
CA HIS A 285 3.55 10.13 -30.54
C HIS A 285 2.53 10.93 -31.36
N THR A 286 2.20 12.15 -30.95
CA THR A 286 1.27 13.02 -31.70
C THR A 286 1.95 13.67 -32.91
N VAL A 287 3.23 14.02 -32.84
CA VAL A 287 3.99 14.58 -33.96
C VAL A 287 4.35 13.52 -35.02
N SER A 288 4.58 12.27 -34.63
CA SER A 288 4.84 11.18 -35.59
C SER A 288 3.59 10.77 -36.37
N ALA A 289 2.41 10.79 -35.74
CA ALA A 289 1.13 10.51 -36.39
C ALA A 289 0.75 11.57 -37.44
N ILE A 290 1.09 12.84 -37.22
CA ILE A 290 0.78 13.94 -38.14
C ILE A 290 1.74 13.98 -39.35
N ARG A 291 2.98 13.49 -39.21
CA ARG A 291 3.93 13.38 -40.34
C ARG A 291 3.69 12.15 -41.22
N SER A 292 3.00 11.13 -40.74
CA SER A 292 2.62 9.95 -41.52
C SER A 292 1.35 10.15 -42.36
N SER A 293 0.61 11.25 -42.16
CA SER A 293 -0.66 11.54 -42.85
C SER A 293 -0.57 12.71 -43.84
N ARG A 294 0.63 13.08 -44.28
CA ARG A 294 0.91 14.03 -45.38
C ARG A 294 1.90 13.40 -46.34
#